data_AF-A0A7A6MYT7-F1
#
_entry.id   AF-A0A7A6MYT7-F1
#
_cell.length_a   1.000
_cell.length_b   1.000
_cell.length_c   1.000
_cell.angle_alpha   90.00
_cell.angle_beta   90.00
_cell.angle_gamma   90.00
#
_symmetry.space_group_name_H-M   'P 1'
#
loop_
_entity.id
_entity.type
_entity.pdbx_description
1 polymer ?
#
loop_
_entity_poly.entity_id
_entity_poly.type
_entity_poly.pdbx_seq_one_letter_code
_entity_poly.pdbx_strand_id
1 'polypeptide(L)'
;LATGGTIAGGGDSATKSNYTAGKVGVENLVNAVPQLKDIANVKGEQVVNIGSQDMNDNVWLTLAKKINTDCDKTDGFVITHGTDT
;
A
#
# COMPACT_ATOMS: atom_id res chain seq x y z
N LEU A 1 -2.30 -5.33 0.57
CA LEU A 1 -2.68 -4.77 -0.75
C LEU A 1 -2.20 -3.33 -0.83
N ALA A 2 -1.28 -3.00 -1.73
CA ALA A 2 -0.73 -1.65 -1.83
C ALA A 2 -1.39 -0.84 -2.95
N THR A 3 -1.74 0.42 -2.65
CA THR A 3 -2.34 1.36 -3.60
C THR A 3 -1.47 2.60 -3.87
N GLY A 4 -0.38 2.78 -3.12
CA GLY A 4 0.52 3.92 -3.22
C GLY A 4 0.42 4.82 -1.99
N GLY A 5 0.17 6.11 -2.21
CA GLY A 5 0.12 7.13 -1.16
C GLY A 5 1.49 7.55 -0.63
N THR A 6 1.46 8.43 0.37
CA THR A 6 2.65 9.01 1.01
C THR A 6 3.51 7.96 1.72
N ILE A 7 2.89 6.92 2.28
CA ILE A 7 3.60 5.80 2.91
C ILE A 7 4.51 5.06 1.92
N ALA A 8 4.10 4.99 0.66
CA ALA A 8 4.89 4.49 -0.46
C ALA A 8 5.68 5.61 -1.17
N GLY A 9 5.75 6.82 -0.59
CA GLY A 9 6.37 7.98 -1.20
C GLY A 9 7.86 8.09 -0.91
N GLY A 10 8.53 9.01 -1.60
CA GLY A 10 9.93 9.34 -1.36
C GLY A 10 10.22 10.81 -1.66
N GLY A 11 11.02 11.44 -0.79
CA GLY A 11 11.57 12.79 -0.96
C GLY A 11 13.10 12.75 -1.04
N ASP A 12 13.70 13.77 -1.66
CA ASP A 12 15.15 13.84 -1.85
C ASP A 12 15.91 14.19 -0.56
N SER A 13 15.20 14.59 0.50
CA SER A 13 15.76 14.94 1.80
C SER A 13 14.81 14.55 2.91
N ALA A 14 15.36 13.96 3.97
CA ALA A 14 14.60 13.56 5.15
C ALA A 14 14.03 14.74 5.96
N THR A 15 14.48 15.98 5.69
CA THR A 15 14.07 17.19 6.45
C THR A 15 13.26 18.17 5.62
N LYS A 16 13.01 17.89 4.32
CA LYS A 16 12.18 18.74 3.45
C LYS A 16 10.79 18.14 3.28
N SER A 17 9.79 19.00 3.09
CA SER A 17 8.39 18.61 2.95
C SER A 17 8.02 18.04 1.59
N ASN A 18 8.84 18.26 0.55
CA ASN A 18 8.53 17.82 -0.80
C ASN A 18 8.73 16.31 -0.94
N TYR A 19 7.72 15.61 -1.44
CA TYR A 19 7.76 14.17 -1.71
C TYR A 19 6.97 13.84 -2.97
N THR A 20 7.22 12.66 -3.54
CA THR A 20 6.37 12.06 -4.57
C THR A 20 5.75 10.79 -4.00
N ALA A 21 4.42 10.68 -4.01
CA ALA A 21 3.70 9.48 -3.59
C ALA A 21 3.98 8.30 -4.53
N GLY A 22 3.86 7.07 -4.02
CA GLY A 22 3.94 5.87 -4.85
C GLY A 22 5.28 5.63 -5.56
N LYS A 23 6.41 6.02 -4.95
CA LYS A 23 7.75 5.68 -5.45
C LYS A 23 8.23 4.29 -5.01
N VAL A 24 7.70 3.76 -3.91
CA VAL A 24 8.18 2.57 -3.22
C VAL A 24 7.20 1.41 -3.42
N GLY A 25 7.70 0.27 -3.91
CA GLY A 25 6.89 -0.94 -4.05
C GLY A 25 6.58 -1.60 -2.71
N VAL A 26 5.49 -2.37 -2.67
CA VAL A 26 5.00 -3.05 -1.44
C VAL A 26 6.06 -3.88 -0.70
N GLU A 27 6.93 -4.60 -1.42
CA GLU A 27 7.96 -5.43 -0.81
C GLU A 27 8.99 -4.60 -0.04
N ASN A 28 9.32 -3.40 -0.53
CA ASN A 28 10.22 -2.49 0.18
C ASN A 28 9.59 -1.97 1.47
N LEU A 29 8.27 -1.74 1.49
CA LEU A 29 7.57 -1.33 2.71
C LEU A 29 7.57 -2.44 3.77
N VAL A 30 7.34 -3.69 3.35
CA VAL A 30 7.38 -4.86 4.25
C VAL A 30 8.81 -5.06 4.78
N ASN A 31 9.82 -4.95 3.92
CA ASN A 31 11.23 -5.10 4.33
C ASN A 31 11.74 -3.95 5.21
N ALA A 32 11.15 -2.76 5.11
CA ALA A 32 11.49 -1.63 5.98
C ALA A 32 11.05 -1.84 7.45
N VAL A 33 10.11 -2.76 7.70
CA VAL A 33 9.61 -3.09 9.04
C VAL A 33 9.79 -4.59 9.31
N PRO A 34 11.04 -5.06 9.55
CA PRO A 34 11.33 -6.49 9.72
C PRO A 34 10.57 -7.14 10.88
N GLN A 35 10.18 -6.36 11.90
CA GLN A 35 9.41 -6.82 13.06
C GLN A 35 8.02 -7.37 12.70
N LEU A 36 7.49 -7.07 11.51
CA LEU A 36 6.25 -7.68 11.04
C LEU A 36 6.32 -9.21 11.00
N LYS A 37 7.52 -9.77 10.77
CA LYS A 37 7.76 -11.22 10.75
C LYS A 37 7.56 -11.88 12.11
N ASP A 38 7.61 -11.12 13.20
CA ASP A 38 7.42 -11.64 14.56
C ASP A 38 5.94 -11.88 14.89
N ILE A 39 5.03 -11.24 14.14
CA ILE A 39 3.58 -11.25 14.43
C ILE A 39 2.73 -11.82 13.27
N ALA A 40 3.24 -11.83 12.04
CA ALA A 40 2.49 -12.32 10.88
C ALA A 40 3.40 -12.78 9.73
N ASN A 41 2.91 -13.74 8.93
CA ASN A 41 3.48 -14.04 7.63
C ASN A 41 2.91 -13.08 6.57
N VAL A 42 3.59 -11.93 6.40
CA VAL A 42 3.10 -10.86 5.53
C VAL A 42 3.42 -11.14 4.06
N LYS A 43 2.40 -11.13 3.21
CA LYS A 43 2.52 -11.17 1.75
C LYS A 43 2.15 -9.80 1.15
N GLY A 44 3.10 -9.18 0.45
CA GLY A 44 2.87 -7.97 -0.32
C GLY A 44 2.20 -8.25 -1.66
N GLU A 45 1.26 -7.39 -2.06
CA GLU A 45 0.75 -7.36 -3.43
C GLU A 45 0.41 -5.92 -3.82
N GLN A 46 0.93 -5.49 -4.97
CA GLN A 46 0.69 -4.17 -5.53
C GLN A 46 -0.57 -4.19 -6.40
N VAL A 47 -1.59 -3.43 -6.01
CA VAL A 47 -2.86 -3.31 -6.77
C VAL A 47 -2.75 -2.16 -7.77
N VAL A 48 -2.38 -0.98 -7.27
CA VAL A 48 -2.08 0.23 -8.05
C VAL A 48 -0.99 1.02 -7.35
N ASN A 49 -0.45 2.06 -7.98
CA ASN A 49 0.57 2.89 -7.38
C ASN A 49 0.32 4.37 -7.73
N ILE A 50 -0.61 4.98 -7.00
CA ILE A 50 -1.11 6.35 -7.24
C ILE A 50 -1.13 7.16 -5.94
N GLY A 51 -1.25 8.49 -6.06
CA GLY A 51 -1.69 9.33 -4.95
C GLY A 51 -3.17 9.10 -4.67
N SER A 52 -3.60 9.18 -3.41
CA SER A 52 -5.03 8.99 -3.05
C SER A 52 -5.93 10.06 -3.66
N GLN A 53 -5.40 11.24 -3.97
CA GLN A 53 -6.12 12.28 -4.72
C GLN A 53 -6.55 11.85 -6.14
N ASP A 54 -5.89 10.84 -6.72
CA ASP A 54 -6.22 10.25 -8.03
C ASP A 54 -7.05 8.96 -7.90
N MET A 55 -7.54 8.66 -6.70
CA MET A 55 -8.40 7.51 -6.44
C MET A 55 -9.69 7.60 -7.26
N ASN A 56 -10.18 6.44 -7.69
CA ASN A 56 -11.35 6.35 -8.56
C ASN A 56 -12.10 5.03 -8.38
N ASP A 57 -13.33 5.00 -8.89
CA ASP A 57 -14.25 3.87 -8.76
C ASP A 57 -13.67 2.55 -9.27
N ASN A 58 -12.83 2.57 -10.31
CA ASN A 58 -12.22 1.34 -10.83
C ASN A 58 -11.28 0.70 -9.78
N VAL A 59 -10.54 1.52 -9.04
CA VAL A 59 -9.64 1.02 -8.00
C VAL A 59 -10.45 0.50 -6.80
N TRP A 60 -11.51 1.20 -6.39
CA TRP A 60 -12.42 0.72 -5.35
C TRP A 60 -13.06 -0.61 -5.71
N LEU A 61 -13.61 -0.73 -6.92
CA LEU A 61 -14.20 -1.97 -7.41
C LEU A 61 -13.17 -3.10 -7.50
N THR A 62 -11.94 -2.78 -7.88
CA THR A 62 -10.84 -3.77 -7.94
C THR A 62 -10.49 -4.27 -6.53
N LEU A 63 -10.32 -3.38 -5.55
CA LEU A 63 -10.03 -3.75 -4.16
C LEU A 63 -11.14 -4.61 -3.55
N ALA A 64 -12.40 -4.18 -3.68
CA ALA A 64 -13.53 -4.90 -3.12
C ALA A 64 -13.65 -6.31 -3.71
N LYS A 65 -13.57 -6.44 -5.04
CA LYS A 65 -13.60 -7.75 -5.72
C LYS A 65 -12.44 -8.63 -5.27
N LYS A 66 -11.24 -8.06 -5.18
CA LYS A 66 -10.05 -8.79 -4.81
C LYS A 66 -10.11 -9.32 -3.39
N ILE A 67 -10.47 -8.48 -2.42
CA ILE A 67 -10.64 -8.90 -1.01
C ILE A 67 -11.66 -10.02 -0.90
N ASN A 68 -12.82 -9.88 -1.54
CA ASN A 68 -13.86 -10.91 -1.50
C ASN A 68 -13.41 -12.23 -2.14
N THR A 69 -12.60 -12.17 -3.20
CA THR A 69 -12.09 -13.36 -3.91
C THR A 69 -10.96 -14.07 -3.18
N ASP A 70 -10.19 -13.34 -2.36
CA ASP A 70 -9.02 -13.86 -1.67
C ASP A 70 -9.29 -14.08 -0.16
N CYS A 71 -10.51 -13.82 0.32
CA CYS A 71 -10.88 -13.87 1.73
C CYS A 71 -10.67 -15.23 2.39
N ASP A 72 -10.78 -16.32 1.62
CA ASP A 72 -10.55 -17.69 2.07
C ASP A 72 -9.07 -18.11 2.01
N LYS A 73 -8.20 -17.29 1.40
CA LYS A 73 -6.78 -17.58 1.18
C LYS A 73 -5.86 -16.92 2.20
N THR A 74 -6.40 -16.07 3.08
CA THR A 74 -5.61 -15.31 4.05
C THR A 74 -6.42 -15.02 5.31
N ASP A 75 -5.72 -14.78 6.42
CA ASP A 75 -6.34 -14.52 7.72
C ASP A 75 -6.71 -13.04 7.92
N GLY A 76 -6.25 -12.15 7.05
CA GLY A 76 -6.56 -10.73 7.12
C GLY A 76 -5.94 -9.89 6.01
N PHE A 77 -6.47 -8.68 5.86
CA PHE A 77 -6.00 -7.72 4.86
C PHE A 77 -5.56 -6.41 5.52
N VAL A 78 -4.46 -5.87 5.01
CA VAL A 78 -4.02 -4.49 5.26
C VAL A 78 -3.92 -3.78 3.92
N ILE A 79 -4.49 -2.58 3.83
CA ILE A 79 -4.40 -1.72 2.64
C ILE A 79 -3.45 -0.56 2.96
N THR A 80 -2.36 -0.44 2.21
CA THR A 80 -1.54 0.78 2.25
C THR A 80 -2.13 1.79 1.27
N HIS A 81 -2.57 2.92 1.80
CA HIS A 81 -3.29 3.94 1.06
C HIS A 81 -2.75 5.35 1.37
N GLY A 82 -3.03 6.30 0.47
CA GLY A 82 -2.78 7.71 0.75
C GLY A 82 -3.79 8.24 1.77
N THR A 83 -3.51 9.41 2.34
CA THR A 83 -4.30 9.97 3.44
C THR A 83 -5.42 10.89 3.00
N ASP A 84 -5.44 11.29 1.72
CA ASP A 84 -6.30 12.38 1.26
C ASP A 84 -7.75 11.93 1.03
N THR A 85 -7.98 10.62 0.80
CA THR A 85 -9.28 9.98 0.60
C THR A 85 -9.39 8.72 1.43
#